data_AF-X1AM11-F1
#
_entry.id   AF-X1AM11-F1
#
_cell.length_a   1.000
_cell.length_b   1.000
_cell.length_c   1.000
_cell.angle_alpha   90.00
_cell.angle_beta   90.00
_cell.angle_gamma   90.00
#
_symmetry.space_group_name_H-M   'P 1'
#
loop_
_entity.id
_entity.type
_entity.pdbx_description
1 polymer ?
#
loop_
_entity_poly.entity_id
_entity_poly.type
_entity_poly.pdbx_seq_one_letter_code
_entity_poly.pdbx_strand_id
1 'polypeptide(L)'
;WAMIMKDRFQAKNPNSMRLRFHTQTAGVTLTAQQPNVNIIRVTLQALAAILGGTQSLHTCGADEALAIPTEDSVRLSLRTQQVLASESGVTDVADPLGGSYYIEYLTSKFPSSL
;
A
#
# COMPACT_ATOMS: atom_id res chain seq x y z
N TRP A 1 0.09 16.83 1.35
CA TRP A 1 -1.33 17.16 1.08
C TRP A 1 -1.93 18.12 2.11
N ALA A 2 -2.01 17.74 3.40
CA ALA A 2 -2.66 18.56 4.43
C ALA A 2 -2.16 20.03 4.48
N MET A 3 -0.83 20.23 4.43
CA MET A 3 -0.21 21.57 4.37
C MET A 3 -0.68 22.37 3.15
N ILE A 4 -0.72 21.77 1.95
CA ILE A 4 -1.21 22.43 0.73
C ILE A 4 -2.67 22.90 0.92
N MET A 5 -3.54 22.02 1.41
CA MET A 5 -4.96 22.35 1.62
C MET A 5 -5.15 23.46 2.64
N LYS A 6 -4.34 23.46 3.70
CA LYS A 6 -4.41 24.48 4.76
C LYS A 6 -3.82 25.81 4.31
N ASP A 7 -2.59 25.81 3.79
CA ASP A 7 -1.80 27.02 3.63
C ASP A 7 -2.05 27.69 2.27
N ARG A 8 -2.18 26.90 1.19
CA ARG A 8 -2.46 27.42 -0.16
C ARG A 8 -3.94 27.66 -0.38
N PHE A 9 -4.79 26.71 0.01
CA PHE A 9 -6.23 26.77 -0.26
C PHE A 9 -7.07 27.27 0.91
N GLN A 10 -6.46 27.57 2.07
CA GLN A 10 -7.13 28.13 3.24
C GLN A 10 -8.34 27.30 3.67
N ALA A 11 -8.26 25.97 3.51
CA ALA A 11 -9.35 25.05 3.84
C ALA A 11 -9.65 25.11 5.34
N LYS A 12 -10.91 25.40 5.69
CA LYS A 12 -11.35 25.48 7.09
C LYS A 12 -11.88 24.15 7.65
N ASN A 13 -12.38 23.28 6.78
CA ASN A 13 -12.90 21.98 7.19
C ASN A 13 -11.73 20.97 7.32
N PRO A 14 -11.51 20.36 8.50
CA PRO A 14 -10.45 19.37 8.69
C PRO A 14 -10.54 18.18 7.72
N ASN A 15 -11.75 17.82 7.28
CA ASN A 15 -11.93 16.73 6.32
C ASN A 15 -11.34 17.03 4.94
N SER A 16 -11.22 18.30 4.56
CA SER A 16 -10.57 18.70 3.30
C SER A 16 -9.06 18.45 3.33
N MET A 17 -8.46 18.33 4.52
CA MET A 17 -7.02 18.08 4.68
C MET A 17 -6.66 16.58 4.71
N ARG A 18 -7.67 15.69 4.80
CA ARG A 18 -7.45 14.24 4.82
C ARG A 18 -7.19 13.73 3.41
N LEU A 19 -6.00 13.17 3.18
CA LEU A 19 -5.71 12.41 1.97
C LEU A 19 -6.28 11.01 2.12
N ARG A 20 -7.16 10.61 1.21
CA ARG A 20 -7.63 9.22 1.08
C ARG A 20 -7.09 8.67 -0.23
N PHE A 21 -6.53 7.47 -0.19
CA PHE A 21 -5.89 6.89 -1.37
C PHE A 21 -6.16 5.39 -1.51
N HIS A 22 -6.16 4.96 -2.77
CA HIS A 22 -6.13 3.57 -3.17
C HIS A 22 -4.68 3.20 -3.51
N THR A 23 -4.26 1.99 -3.14
CA THR A 23 -2.95 1.46 -3.51
C THR A 23 -3.11 0.20 -4.34
N GLN A 24 -2.30 0.07 -5.38
CA GLN A 24 -2.14 -1.17 -6.14
C GLN A 24 -0.68 -1.61 -6.04
N THR A 25 -0.45 -2.90 -5.83
CA THR A 25 0.90 -3.48 -5.88
C THR A 25 1.50 -3.29 -7.28
N ALA A 26 2.82 -3.17 -7.38
CA ALA A 26 3.49 -2.76 -8.60
C ALA A 26 3.61 -3.93 -9.60
N GLY A 27 2.69 -4.02 -10.56
CA GLY A 27 2.72 -5.03 -11.63
C GLY A 27 4.02 -5.05 -12.44
N VAL A 28 4.65 -3.88 -12.64
CA VAL A 28 5.95 -3.74 -13.34
C VAL A 28 7.11 -4.48 -12.64
N THR A 29 6.96 -4.81 -11.35
CA THR A 29 7.99 -5.56 -10.59
C THR A 29 7.85 -7.07 -10.71
N LEU A 30 6.79 -7.55 -11.36
CA LEU A 30 6.45 -8.96 -11.46
C LEU A 30 7.07 -9.57 -12.72
N THR A 31 7.49 -10.84 -12.61
CA THR A 31 8.24 -11.53 -13.65
C THR A 31 7.42 -12.64 -14.29
N ALA A 32 7.49 -12.76 -15.62
CA ALA A 32 6.92 -13.90 -16.34
C ALA A 32 7.64 -15.21 -15.97
N GLN A 33 8.95 -15.12 -15.72
CA GLN A 33 9.76 -16.23 -15.25
C GLN A 33 9.48 -16.47 -13.76
N GLN A 34 9.25 -17.75 -13.42
CA GLN A 34 8.95 -18.19 -12.05
C GLN A 34 7.81 -17.36 -11.41
N PRO A 35 6.60 -17.36 -12.01
CA PRO A 35 5.51 -16.47 -11.61
C PRO A 35 5.10 -16.66 -10.14
N ASN A 36 5.27 -17.85 -9.57
CA ASN A 36 4.98 -18.08 -8.14
C ASN A 36 5.83 -17.21 -7.19
N VAL A 37 7.03 -16.76 -7.61
CA VAL A 37 7.86 -15.84 -6.81
C VAL A 37 7.18 -14.46 -6.69
N ASN A 38 6.30 -14.09 -7.63
CA ASN A 38 5.54 -12.85 -7.57
C ASN A 38 4.62 -12.79 -6.35
N ILE A 39 4.17 -13.93 -5.82
CA ILE A 39 3.36 -13.99 -4.59
C ILE A 39 4.12 -13.35 -3.42
N ILE A 40 5.42 -13.63 -3.30
CA ILE A 40 6.28 -13.08 -2.24
C ILE A 40 6.45 -11.56 -2.44
N ARG A 41 6.68 -11.13 -3.69
CA ARG A 41 6.80 -9.70 -4.04
C ARG A 41 5.53 -8.93 -3.69
N VAL A 42 4.38 -9.45 -4.12
CA VAL A 42 3.05 -8.87 -3.85
C VAL A 42 2.75 -8.84 -2.35
N THR A 43 3.13 -9.87 -1.59
CA THR A 43 2.93 -9.92 -0.13
C THR A 43 3.67 -8.78 0.57
N LEU A 44 4.94 -8.56 0.22
CA LEU A 44 5.74 -7.47 0.81
C LEU A 44 5.18 -6.08 0.43
N GLN A 45 4.75 -5.92 -0.83
CA GLN A 45 4.15 -4.66 -1.30
C GLN A 45 2.80 -4.39 -0.65
N ALA A 46 1.97 -5.42 -0.47
CA ALA A 46 0.70 -5.33 0.23
C ALA A 46 0.90 -4.93 1.70
N LEU A 47 1.87 -5.53 2.38
CA LEU A 47 2.24 -5.16 3.74
C LEU A 47 2.69 -3.70 3.81
N ALA A 48 3.54 -3.25 2.88
CA ALA A 48 3.95 -1.84 2.81
C ALA A 48 2.76 -0.89 2.61
N ALA A 49 1.78 -1.26 1.78
CA ALA A 49 0.57 -0.48 1.57
C ALA A 49 -0.31 -0.39 2.83
N ILE A 50 -0.43 -1.50 3.58
CA ILE A 50 -1.18 -1.54 4.85
C ILE A 50 -0.48 -0.67 5.89
N LEU A 51 0.83 -0.83 6.07
CA LEU A 51 1.62 -0.02 7.00
C LEU A 51 1.62 1.47 6.63
N GLY A 52 1.52 1.80 5.33
CA GLY A 52 1.35 3.17 4.85
C GLY A 52 -0.04 3.76 5.06
N GLY A 53 -1.01 2.99 5.58
CA GLY A 53 -2.35 3.46 5.90
C GLY A 53 -3.26 3.63 4.70
N THR A 54 -3.18 2.75 3.70
CA THR A 54 -4.09 2.76 2.52
C THR A 54 -5.56 2.54 2.92
N GLN A 55 -6.51 3.15 2.17
CA GLN A 55 -7.95 2.96 2.42
C GLN A 55 -8.55 1.81 1.62
N SER A 56 -7.94 1.47 0.49
CA SER A 56 -8.27 0.30 -0.30
C SER A 56 -7.02 -0.23 -0.99
N LEU A 57 -6.99 -1.54 -1.25
CA LEU A 57 -5.80 -2.21 -1.76
C LEU A 57 -6.17 -3.18 -2.89
N HIS A 58 -5.43 -3.08 -4.00
CA HIS A 58 -5.40 -4.09 -5.06
C HIS A 58 -4.06 -4.83 -5.02
N THR A 59 -4.12 -6.14 -4.93
CA THR A 59 -2.98 -7.05 -5.03
C THR A 59 -2.99 -7.76 -6.38
N CYS A 60 -1.93 -7.57 -7.17
CA CYS A 60 -1.77 -8.19 -8.48
C CYS A 60 -1.74 -9.72 -8.40
N GLY A 61 -2.10 -10.38 -9.51
CA GLY A 61 -1.96 -11.83 -9.66
C GLY A 61 -0.50 -12.27 -9.72
N ALA A 62 -0.22 -13.54 -9.43
CA ALA A 62 1.12 -14.10 -9.64
C ALA A 62 1.48 -14.15 -11.15
N ASP A 63 0.47 -14.23 -12.00
CA ASP A 63 0.51 -14.33 -13.46
C ASP A 63 0.36 -12.97 -14.19
N GLU A 64 0.37 -11.84 -13.45
CA GLU A 64 0.18 -10.47 -13.99
C GLU A 64 1.11 -10.14 -15.17
N ALA A 65 2.34 -10.66 -15.15
CA ALA A 65 3.33 -10.41 -16.21
C ALA A 65 3.08 -11.23 -17.49
N LEU A 66 2.12 -12.16 -17.48
CA LEU A 66 1.80 -13.04 -18.61
C LEU A 66 0.52 -12.62 -19.32
N ALA A 67 -0.56 -12.41 -18.56
CA ALA A 67 -1.88 -12.12 -19.09
C ALA A 67 -2.78 -11.53 -18.00
N ILE A 68 -4.05 -11.31 -18.34
CA ILE A 68 -5.07 -11.06 -17.32
C ILE A 68 -5.13 -12.25 -16.35
N PRO A 69 -5.30 -12.00 -15.04
CA PRO A 69 -5.19 -13.04 -14.03
C PRO A 69 -6.21 -14.19 -14.19
N THR A 70 -5.75 -15.40 -13.91
CA THR A 70 -6.62 -16.57 -13.75
C THR A 70 -7.42 -16.49 -12.44
N GLU A 71 -8.54 -17.23 -12.35
CA GLU A 71 -9.37 -17.25 -11.14
C GLU A 71 -8.56 -17.68 -9.89
N ASP A 72 -7.69 -18.69 -10.04
CA ASP A 72 -6.83 -19.16 -8.95
C ASP A 72 -5.83 -18.10 -8.51
N SER A 73 -5.23 -17.37 -9.47
CA SER A 73 -4.31 -16.27 -9.19
C SER A 73 -5.01 -15.12 -8.46
N VAL A 74 -6.19 -14.70 -8.93
CA VAL A 74 -7.02 -13.68 -8.25
C VAL A 74 -7.40 -14.14 -6.85
N ARG A 75 -7.81 -15.40 -6.69
CA ARG A 75 -8.19 -15.96 -5.38
C ARG A 75 -7.01 -15.93 -4.41
N LEU A 76 -5.82 -16.30 -4.87
CA LEU A 76 -4.63 -16.26 -4.04
C LEU A 76 -4.25 -14.83 -3.66
N SER A 77 -4.32 -13.87 -4.59
CA SER A 77 -4.09 -12.45 -4.29
C SER A 77 -5.07 -11.90 -3.25
N LEU A 78 -6.36 -12.28 -3.31
CA LEU A 78 -7.33 -11.96 -2.25
C LEU A 78 -6.96 -12.61 -0.92
N ARG A 79 -6.50 -13.86 -0.90
CA ARG A 79 -6.06 -14.55 0.33
C ARG A 79 -4.85 -13.87 0.95
N THR A 80 -3.91 -13.36 0.16
CA THR A 80 -2.77 -12.56 0.65
C THR A 80 -3.25 -11.37 1.48
N GLN A 81 -4.27 -10.63 1.02
CA GLN A 81 -4.83 -9.52 1.79
C GLN A 81 -5.49 -10.01 3.09
N GLN A 82 -6.24 -11.11 3.04
CA GLN A 82 -6.96 -11.65 4.19
C GLN A 82 -6.02 -12.15 5.29
N VAL A 83 -4.93 -12.83 4.93
CA VAL A 83 -3.88 -13.27 5.86
C VAL A 83 -3.23 -12.06 6.52
N LEU A 84 -2.83 -11.05 5.74
CA LEU A 84 -2.26 -9.82 6.30
C LEU A 84 -3.26 -9.11 7.23
N ALA A 85 -4.53 -9.02 6.84
CA ALA A 85 -5.54 -8.31 7.61
C ALA A 85 -6.00 -9.03 8.90
N SER A 86 -6.00 -10.37 8.91
CA SER A 86 -6.68 -11.16 9.95
C SER A 86 -5.76 -12.06 10.76
N GLU A 87 -4.56 -12.38 10.26
CA GLU A 87 -3.65 -13.34 10.88
C GLU A 87 -2.32 -12.71 11.33
N SER A 88 -1.88 -11.62 10.68
CA SER A 88 -0.56 -11.04 10.95
C SER A 88 -0.47 -10.12 12.17
N GLY A 89 -1.61 -9.63 12.67
CA GLY A 89 -1.69 -8.62 13.74
C GLY A 89 -1.28 -7.20 13.31
N VAL A 90 -0.89 -6.98 12.05
CA VAL A 90 -0.44 -5.66 11.56
C VAL A 90 -1.53 -4.58 11.61
N THR A 91 -2.80 -5.00 11.66
CA THR A 91 -3.97 -4.13 11.68
C THR A 91 -4.42 -3.77 13.10
N ASP A 92 -3.82 -4.35 14.14
CA ASP A 92 -4.24 -4.17 15.53
C ASP A 92 -3.80 -2.81 16.12
N VAL A 93 -2.79 -2.19 15.53
CA VAL A 93 -2.21 -0.91 15.97
C VAL A 93 -2.24 0.09 14.82
N ALA A 94 -2.79 1.28 15.07
CA ALA A 94 -2.75 2.37 14.09
C ALA A 94 -1.32 2.94 14.00
N ASP A 95 -0.82 3.07 12.77
CA ASP A 95 0.54 3.55 12.44
C ASP A 95 1.65 2.89 13.29
N PRO A 96 1.84 1.57 13.15
CA PRO A 96 2.79 0.82 14.00
C PRO A 96 4.26 1.18 13.72
N LEU A 97 4.54 1.92 12.64
CA LEU A 97 5.88 2.41 12.31
C LEU A 97 6.17 3.80 12.89
N GLY A 98 5.15 4.47 13.46
CA GLY A 98 5.29 5.77 14.09
C GLY A 98 6.37 5.76 15.16
N GLY A 99 7.29 6.73 15.10
CA GLY A 99 8.43 6.83 16.01
C GLY A 99 9.66 5.99 15.61
N SER A 100 9.59 5.17 14.56
CA SER A 100 10.78 4.52 14.01
C SER A 100 11.76 5.58 13.49
N TYR A 101 12.95 5.70 14.09
CA TYR A 101 13.97 6.68 13.68
C TYR A 101 14.22 6.73 12.17
N TYR A 102 14.36 5.56 11.53
CA TYR A 102 14.63 5.47 10.09
C TYR A 102 13.44 5.91 9.23
N ILE A 103 12.23 5.42 9.52
CA ILE A 103 11.02 5.76 8.76
C ILE A 103 10.67 7.24 8.95
N GLU A 104 10.73 7.77 10.17
CA GLU A 104 10.51 9.20 10.44
C GLU A 104 11.52 10.08 9.68
N TYR A 105 12.80 9.69 9.69
CA TYR A 105 13.82 10.38 8.90
C TYR A 105 13.49 10.37 7.41
N LEU A 106 13.12 9.22 6.83
CA LEU A 106 12.76 9.14 5.41
C LEU A 106 11.49 9.95 5.10
N THR A 107 10.46 9.87 5.94
CA THR A 107 9.23 10.66 5.80
C THR A 107 9.53 12.16 5.78
N SER A 108 10.44 12.63 6.64
CA SER A 108 10.86 14.04 6.67
C SER A 108 11.63 14.50 5.43
N LYS A 109 12.22 13.56 4.67
CA LYS A 109 12.92 13.86 3.41
C LYS A 109 11.99 13.96 2.21
N PHE A 110 10.77 13.44 2.29
CA PHE A 110 9.79 13.64 1.21
C PHE A 110 9.37 15.12 1.18
N PRO A 111 9.45 15.79 0.02
CA PRO A 111 9.15 17.21 -0.06
C PRO A 111 7.70 17.50 0.36
N SER A 112 7.55 18.44 1.30
CA SER A 112 6.27 19.01 1.69
C SER A 112 5.71 20.03 0.69
N SER A 113 6.53 20.41 -0.31
CA SER A 113 6.29 21.53 -1.23
C SER A 113 6.26 21.12 -2.70
N LEU A 114 5.07 21.16 -3.29
CA LEU A 114 4.79 21.52 -4.69
C LEU A 114 3.69 22.60 -4.67
#